data_AF-A0A1H3NS90-F1
#
_entry.id   AF-A0A1H3NS90-F1
#
_cell.length_a   1.000
_cell.length_b   1.000
_cell.length_c   1.000
_cell.angle_alpha   90.00
_cell.angle_beta   90.00
_cell.angle_gamma   90.00
#
_symmetry.space_group_name_H-M   'P 1'
#
loop_
_entity.id
_entity.type
_entity.pdbx_description
1 polymer ?
#
loop_
_entity_poly.entity_id
_entity_poly.type
_entity_poly.pdbx_seq_one_letter_code
_entity_poly.pdbx_strand_id
1 'polypeptide(L)'
;METFILKRCVSSLLLLVGLQSLATRADLTHDQQNKTFLSQIEVVMLEELENQRARGGFDLTTINDMNVQAALTGNIANHNVTGANIIDHGAFANSAGMFSVIQNTGNNVLIQDSTIVNVTIMP
;
A
#
# COMPACT_ATOMS: atom_id res chain seq x y z
N MET A 1 11.98 -84.42 -2.28
CA MET A 1 12.85 -83.29 -1.83
C MET A 1 12.53 -81.98 -2.55
N GLU A 2 11.81 -81.98 -3.68
CA GLU A 2 11.56 -80.78 -4.51
C GLU A 2 10.45 -79.83 -4.02
N THR A 3 9.46 -80.31 -3.26
CA THR A 3 8.34 -79.49 -2.77
C THR A 3 8.72 -78.53 -1.64
N PHE A 4 9.85 -78.75 -0.98
CA PHE A 4 10.34 -77.92 0.13
C PHE A 4 11.08 -76.66 -0.36
N ILE A 5 11.77 -76.77 -1.51
CA ILE A 5 12.57 -75.69 -2.11
C ILE A 5 11.63 -74.64 -2.73
N LEU A 6 10.55 -75.08 -3.39
CA LEU A 6 9.59 -74.18 -4.04
C LEU A 6 8.87 -73.28 -3.03
N LYS A 7 8.48 -73.81 -1.86
CA LYS A 7 7.81 -73.03 -0.81
C LYS A 7 8.70 -71.95 -0.19
N ARG A 8 10.00 -72.22 -0.03
CA ARG A 8 10.97 -71.23 0.48
C ARG A 8 11.23 -70.12 -0.54
N CYS A 9 11.24 -70.45 -1.83
CA CYS A 9 11.39 -69.47 -2.90
C CYS A 9 10.18 -68.52 -2.99
N VAL A 10 8.96 -69.07 -2.91
CA VAL A 10 7.72 -68.28 -2.95
C VAL A 10 7.59 -67.37 -1.71
N SER A 11 7.95 -67.86 -0.51
CA SER A 11 7.94 -67.05 0.71
C SER A 11 8.98 -65.92 0.68
N SER A 12 10.16 -66.15 0.09
CA SER A 12 11.20 -65.12 -0.04
C SER A 12 10.82 -64.07 -1.08
N LEU A 13 10.13 -64.47 -2.14
CA LEU A 13 9.65 -63.55 -3.19
C LEU A 13 8.53 -62.65 -2.67
N LEU A 14 7.62 -63.18 -1.83
CA LEU A 14 6.53 -62.40 -1.24
C LEU A 14 7.04 -61.33 -0.25
N LEU A 15 8.11 -61.63 0.50
CA LEU A 15 8.73 -60.68 1.42
C LEU A 15 9.45 -59.55 0.66
N LEU A 16 10.11 -59.86 -0.46
CA LEU A 16 10.82 -58.88 -1.28
C LEU A 16 9.87 -57.92 -2.01
N VAL A 17 8.71 -58.42 -2.46
CA VAL A 17 7.66 -57.59 -3.10
C VAL A 17 6.97 -56.68 -2.06
N GLY A 18 6.78 -57.16 -0.83
CA GLY A 18 6.18 -56.37 0.26
C GLY A 18 6.98 -55.11 0.60
N LEU A 19 8.33 -55.20 0.62
CA LEU A 19 9.19 -54.07 0.99
C LEU A 19 9.26 -52.96 -0.08
N GLN A 20 8.97 -53.23 -1.35
CA GLN A 20 9.07 -52.21 -2.41
C GLN A 20 7.89 -51.23 -2.45
N SER A 21 6.81 -51.51 -1.71
CA SER A 21 5.63 -50.65 -1.67
C SER A 21 5.79 -49.37 -0.81
N LEU A 22 6.93 -49.18 -0.15
CA LEU A 22 7.19 -48.01 0.70
C LEU A 22 8.04 -46.89 0.06
N ALA A 23 8.64 -47.11 -1.12
CA ALA A 23 9.64 -46.16 -1.67
C ALA A 23 9.14 -45.18 -2.74
N THR A 24 7.88 -45.26 -3.20
CA THR A 24 7.39 -44.47 -4.37
C THR A 24 6.55 -43.25 -3.97
N ARG A 25 6.98 -42.44 -2.99
CA ARG A 25 6.20 -41.27 -2.53
C ARG A 25 6.98 -39.96 -2.33
N ALA A 26 8.09 -39.75 -3.04
CA ALA A 26 8.89 -38.54 -2.87
C ALA A 26 8.79 -37.49 -4.00
N ASP A 27 8.19 -37.78 -5.16
CA ASP A 27 8.33 -36.91 -6.35
C ASP A 27 7.01 -36.29 -6.88
N LEU A 28 5.90 -36.44 -6.15
CA LEU A 28 4.58 -35.94 -6.58
C LEU A 28 4.10 -34.71 -5.77
N THR A 29 4.91 -34.23 -4.82
CA THR A 29 4.48 -33.20 -3.86
C THR A 29 4.66 -31.77 -4.35
N HIS A 30 5.55 -31.51 -5.33
CA HIS A 30 5.82 -30.15 -5.82
C HIS A 30 4.75 -29.60 -6.78
N ASP A 31 4.13 -30.45 -7.62
CA ASP A 31 3.09 -30.00 -8.57
C ASP A 31 1.71 -29.82 -7.89
N GLN A 32 1.48 -30.54 -6.79
CA GLN A 32 0.24 -30.45 -6.03
C GLN A 32 0.15 -29.13 -5.24
N GLN A 33 1.27 -28.63 -4.70
CA GLN A 33 1.30 -27.41 -3.89
C GLN A 33 0.98 -26.15 -4.71
N ASN A 34 1.49 -26.03 -5.93
CA ASN A 34 1.15 -24.90 -6.81
C ASN A 34 -0.32 -24.93 -7.24
N LYS A 35 -0.89 -26.12 -7.50
CA LYS A 35 -2.32 -26.26 -7.81
C LYS A 35 -3.21 -25.87 -6.63
N THR A 36 -2.81 -26.19 -5.40
CA THR A 36 -3.55 -25.77 -4.19
C THR A 36 -3.43 -24.27 -3.88
N PHE A 37 -2.35 -23.61 -4.29
CA PHE A 37 -2.19 -22.16 -4.16
C PHE A 37 -3.09 -21.42 -5.16
N LEU A 38 -3.13 -21.89 -6.41
CA LEU A 38 -3.97 -21.29 -7.45
C LEU A 38 -5.46 -21.63 -7.31
N SER A 39 -5.82 -22.73 -6.63
CA SER A 39 -7.22 -23.09 -6.38
C SER A 39 -7.91 -22.23 -5.31
N GLN A 40 -7.13 -21.45 -4.55
CA GLN A 40 -7.65 -20.52 -3.53
C GLN A 40 -7.86 -19.11 -4.08
N ILE A 41 -7.50 -18.87 -5.34
CA ILE A 41 -7.70 -17.58 -6.00
C ILE A 41 -9.12 -17.60 -6.58
N GLU A 42 -10.00 -16.82 -5.96
CA GLU A 42 -11.30 -16.50 -6.54
C GLU A 42 -11.06 -15.70 -7.83
N VAL A 43 -11.45 -16.29 -8.97
CA VAL A 43 -11.30 -15.66 -10.28
C VAL A 43 -12.30 -14.51 -10.36
N VAL A 44 -11.79 -13.28 -10.35
CA VAL A 44 -12.62 -12.10 -10.58
C VAL A 44 -13.22 -12.20 -11.98
N MET A 45 -14.54 -12.04 -12.07
CA MET A 45 -15.24 -12.06 -13.35
C MET A 45 -14.75 -10.91 -14.22
N LEU A 46 -14.58 -11.16 -15.52
CA LEU A 46 -14.20 -10.11 -16.49
C LEU A 46 -15.17 -8.93 -16.43
N GLU A 47 -16.46 -9.17 -16.21
CA GLU A 47 -17.48 -8.13 -16.02
C GLU A 47 -17.23 -7.29 -14.75
N GLU A 48 -16.80 -7.90 -13.66
CA GLU A 48 -16.46 -7.17 -12.43
C GLU A 48 -15.17 -6.36 -12.61
N LEU A 49 -14.16 -6.93 -13.28
CA LEU A 49 -12.93 -6.22 -13.67
C LEU A 49 -13.22 -5.04 -14.61
N GLU A 50 -14.11 -5.22 -15.60
CA GLU A 50 -14.52 -4.16 -16.53
C GLU A 50 -15.38 -3.10 -15.85
N ASN A 51 -16.26 -3.47 -14.91
CA ASN A 51 -17.02 -2.52 -14.09
C ASN A 51 -16.07 -1.68 -13.19
N GLN A 52 -14.97 -2.26 -12.72
CA GLN A 52 -13.92 -1.50 -12.03
C GLN A 52 -13.13 -0.58 -12.96
N ARG A 53 -12.82 -1.03 -14.20
CA ARG A 53 -12.08 -0.27 -15.23
C ARG A 53 -12.91 0.88 -15.83
N ALA A 54 -14.23 0.79 -15.85
CA ALA A 54 -15.14 1.78 -16.42
C ALA A 54 -15.31 3.07 -15.57
N ARG A 55 -14.56 3.23 -14.47
CA ARG A 55 -14.43 4.51 -13.75
C ARG A 55 -13.39 5.45 -14.39
N GLY A 56 -12.87 5.14 -15.58
CA GLY A 56 -11.91 5.97 -16.34
C GLY A 56 -12.53 7.06 -17.22
N GLY A 57 -13.78 7.47 -16.96
CA GLY A 57 -14.56 8.39 -17.79
C GLY A 57 -14.92 9.71 -17.12
N PHE A 58 -14.05 10.26 -16.27
CA PHE A 58 -14.31 11.54 -15.60
C PHE A 58 -13.47 12.65 -16.21
N ASP A 59 -14.12 13.61 -16.86
CA ASP A 59 -13.54 14.93 -17.11
C ASP A 59 -13.52 15.70 -15.78
N LEU A 60 -12.44 15.53 -15.04
CA LEU A 60 -12.19 16.36 -13.86
C LEU A 60 -11.62 17.70 -14.33
N THR A 61 -12.50 18.58 -14.78
CA THR A 61 -12.14 19.99 -14.96
C THR A 61 -12.27 20.70 -13.61
N THR A 62 -11.17 20.75 -12.86
CA THR A 62 -11.09 21.57 -11.64
C THR A 62 -10.62 22.98 -11.99
N ILE A 63 -11.49 23.97 -11.81
CA ILE A 63 -11.14 25.38 -11.96
C ILE A 63 -10.91 25.96 -10.56
N ASN A 64 -9.69 26.46 -10.34
CA ASN A 64 -9.32 27.12 -9.09
C ASN A 64 -9.13 28.60 -9.38
N ASP A 65 -9.90 29.45 -8.71
CA ASP A 65 -9.71 30.90 -8.73
C ASP A 65 -9.35 31.38 -7.33
N MET A 66 -8.36 32.26 -7.25
CA MET A 66 -7.87 32.81 -6.01
C MET A 66 -7.55 34.29 -6.21
N ASN A 67 -8.44 35.14 -5.73
CA ASN A 67 -8.28 36.58 -5.76
C ASN A 67 -8.03 37.09 -4.34
N VAL A 68 -6.78 37.40 -4.01
CA VAL A 68 -6.39 37.96 -2.72
C VAL A 68 -5.85 39.37 -2.93
N GLN A 69 -6.56 40.35 -2.38
CA GLN A 69 -6.21 41.76 -2.49
C GLN A 69 -6.23 42.37 -1.11
N ALA A 70 -5.29 43.27 -0.86
CA ALA A 70 -5.40 44.17 0.26
C ALA A 70 -4.56 45.41 0.02
N ALA A 71 -4.96 46.47 0.71
CA ALA A 71 -4.22 47.71 0.78
C ALA A 71 -3.84 47.94 2.23
N LEU A 72 -2.59 48.34 2.45
CA LEU A 72 -2.09 48.74 3.74
C LEU A 72 -1.67 50.21 3.65
N THR A 73 -2.49 51.14 4.13
CA THR A 73 -2.26 52.58 3.97
C THR A 73 -2.42 53.34 5.28
N GLY A 74 -1.73 54.47 5.41
CA GLY A 74 -1.84 55.34 6.58
C GLY A 74 -1.17 54.82 7.86
N ASN A 75 -0.28 53.83 7.75
CA ASN A 75 0.32 53.23 8.95
C ASN A 75 1.43 54.10 9.51
N ILE A 76 1.34 54.39 10.81
CA ILE A 76 2.34 55.10 11.59
C ILE A 76 2.62 54.25 12.83
N ALA A 77 3.89 53.90 13.05
CA ALA A 77 4.32 53.16 14.23
C ALA A 77 5.42 53.98 14.94
N ASN A 78 5.15 54.43 16.17
CA ASN A 78 6.07 55.22 16.98
C ASN A 78 6.20 54.58 18.38
N HIS A 79 7.44 54.51 18.91
CA HIS A 79 7.77 53.86 20.19
C HIS A 79 7.42 52.36 20.26
N ASN A 80 7.50 51.65 19.14
CA ASN A 80 7.17 50.23 19.13
C ASN A 80 8.37 49.37 19.54
N VAL A 81 8.14 48.42 20.44
CA VAL A 81 9.05 47.32 20.74
C VAL A 81 8.48 46.07 20.05
N THR A 82 9.25 45.50 19.13
CA THR A 82 8.88 44.26 18.41
C THR A 82 9.49 43.04 19.11
N GLY A 83 8.77 41.92 19.11
CA GLY A 83 9.23 40.67 19.72
C GLY A 83 10.07 39.79 18.80
N ALA A 84 10.42 38.60 19.28
CA ALA A 84 11.05 37.56 18.47
C ALA A 84 10.00 36.56 17.95
N ASN A 85 10.15 36.15 16.70
CA ASN A 85 9.36 35.13 16.04
C ASN A 85 10.11 33.80 16.18
N ILE A 86 10.00 33.14 17.32
CA ILE A 86 10.80 31.95 17.61
C ILE A 86 9.96 30.70 17.40
N ILE A 87 10.33 29.96 16.37
CA ILE A 87 9.94 28.57 16.15
C ILE A 87 11.14 27.74 16.61
N ASP A 88 11.00 27.02 17.71
CA ASP A 88 12.11 26.32 18.37
C ASP A 88 12.14 24.81 18.03
N HIS A 89 13.12 24.11 18.58
CA HIS A 89 13.35 22.68 18.40
C HIS A 89 12.08 21.88 18.67
N GLY A 90 11.69 21.09 17.68
CA GLY A 90 10.50 20.25 17.77
C GLY A 90 9.17 20.95 17.46
N ALA A 91 9.16 22.23 17.08
CA ALA A 91 7.92 22.95 16.74
C ALA A 91 7.06 22.25 15.66
N PHE A 92 7.71 21.47 14.79
CA PHE A 92 7.04 20.65 13.78
C PHE A 92 7.50 19.19 13.82
N ALA A 93 8.04 18.71 14.95
CA ALA A 93 8.37 17.29 15.07
C ALA A 93 7.09 16.45 14.92
N ASN A 94 7.14 15.43 14.05
CA ASN A 94 6.00 14.60 13.67
C ASN A 94 4.85 15.35 12.97
N SER A 95 5.07 16.55 12.42
CA SER A 95 4.07 17.20 11.57
C SER A 95 3.89 16.38 10.29
N ALA A 96 2.64 16.12 9.91
CA ALA A 96 2.29 15.47 8.65
C ALA A 96 1.09 16.17 8.02
N GLY A 97 0.96 16.06 6.70
CA GLY A 97 -0.04 16.80 5.93
C GLY A 97 0.45 18.21 5.58
N MET A 98 -0.50 19.12 5.39
CA MET A 98 -0.22 20.49 4.96
C MET A 98 -0.43 21.48 6.10
N PHE A 99 0.54 22.34 6.34
CA PHE A 99 0.47 23.41 7.32
C PHE A 99 1.12 24.66 6.75
N SER A 100 0.58 25.82 7.12
CA SER A 100 1.15 27.13 6.82
C SER A 100 1.52 27.80 8.14
N VAL A 101 2.72 28.37 8.20
CA VAL A 101 3.23 29.03 9.40
C VAL A 101 3.66 30.41 9.03
N ILE A 102 3.03 31.38 9.67
CA ILE A 102 3.32 32.78 9.44
C ILE A 102 3.66 33.40 10.79
N GLN A 103 4.85 33.98 10.85
CA GLN A 103 5.40 34.61 12.03
C GLN A 103 5.70 36.06 11.69
N ASN A 104 5.10 37.00 12.42
CA ASN A 104 5.40 38.41 12.26
C ASN A 104 5.42 39.11 13.61
N THR A 105 6.54 39.75 13.94
CA THR A 105 6.72 40.52 15.17
C THR A 105 6.78 42.03 14.94
N GLY A 106 6.59 42.46 13.69
CA GLY A 106 6.59 43.85 13.28
C GLY A 106 5.24 44.53 13.46
N ASN A 107 5.24 45.84 13.21
CA ASN A 107 4.03 46.66 13.11
C ASN A 107 3.73 46.93 11.65
N ASN A 108 2.50 47.32 11.33
CA ASN A 108 2.09 47.59 9.95
C ASN A 108 2.27 46.36 9.07
N VAL A 109 1.76 45.23 9.57
CA VAL A 109 1.95 43.93 8.95
C VAL A 109 0.66 43.59 8.23
N LEU A 110 0.78 43.37 6.93
CA LEU A 110 -0.27 42.79 6.12
C LEU A 110 0.16 41.40 5.70
N ILE A 111 -0.60 40.39 6.11
CA ILE A 111 -0.36 39.00 5.76
C ILE A 111 -1.51 38.53 4.87
N GLN A 112 -1.14 37.98 3.72
CA GLN A 112 -2.03 37.30 2.81
C GLN A 112 -1.47 35.91 2.58
N ASP A 113 -2.26 34.91 2.95
CA ASP A 113 -1.98 33.52 2.62
C ASP A 113 -3.25 32.88 2.10
N SER A 114 -3.10 32.04 1.08
CA SER A 114 -4.21 31.32 0.50
C SER A 114 -3.68 30.07 -0.17
N THR A 115 -4.28 28.93 0.17
CA THR A 115 -3.86 27.62 -0.30
C THR A 115 -5.07 26.86 -0.81
N ILE A 116 -4.99 26.38 -2.05
CA ILE A 116 -6.00 25.49 -2.65
C ILE A 116 -5.39 24.10 -2.78
N VAL A 117 -6.08 23.11 -2.23
CA VAL A 117 -5.69 21.69 -2.32
C VAL A 117 -6.76 20.94 -3.08
N ASN A 118 -6.37 20.35 -4.21
CA ASN A 118 -7.22 19.44 -4.97
C ASN A 118 -6.69 18.03 -4.82
N VAL A 119 -7.53 17.13 -4.33
CA VAL A 119 -7.21 15.72 -4.17
C VAL A 119 -8.19 14.90 -5.01
N THR A 120 -7.64 14.18 -5.98
CA THR A 120 -8.40 13.25 -6.81
C THR A 120 -7.89 11.85 -6.55
N ILE A 121 -8.75 11.01 -5.98
CA ILE A 121 -8.44 9.60 -5.77
C ILE A 121 -9.24 8.82 -6.80
N MET A 122 -8.52 8.18 -7.70
CA MET A 122 -9.07 7.21 -8.64
C MET A 122 -8.81 5.80 -8.10
N PRO A 123 -9.74 4.88 -8.33
CA PRO A 123 -9.63 3.49 -7.90
C PRO A 123 -8.52 2.70 -8.60
#